data_AF-A0A5C7YIV9-F1
#
_entry.id   AF-A0A5C7YIV9-F1
#
_cell.length_a   1.000
_cell.length_b   1.000
_cell.length_c   1.000
_cell.angle_alpha   90.00
_cell.angle_beta   90.00
_cell.angle_gamma   90.00
#
_symmetry.space_group_name_H-M   'P 1'
#
loop_
_entity.id
_entity.type
_entity.pdbx_description
1 polymer ?
#
loop_
_entity_poly.entity_id
_entity_poly.type
_entity_poly.pdbx_seq_one_letter_code
_entity_poly.pdbx_strand_id
1 'polypeptide(L)' 'RDEVYIADEAFFTGTAAEVTPIRELDRIQIGAGSRGPITEKVQTAFFDIVNGRNPKYAHWLTNV' A
#
# COMPACT_ATOMS: atom_id res chain seq x y z
N ARG A 1 -9.44 -8.35 -16.35
CA ARG A 1 -9.64 -9.15 -15.11
C ARG A 1 -8.39 -9.97 -14.80
N ASP A 2 -7.74 -10.52 -15.83
CA ASP A 2 -6.57 -11.39 -15.68
C ASP A 2 -5.26 -10.64 -15.38
N GLU A 3 -5.23 -9.31 -15.61
CA GLU A 3 -4.06 -8.46 -15.35
C GLU A 3 -3.62 -8.50 -13.88
N VAL A 4 -4.56 -8.59 -12.94
CA VAL A 4 -4.23 -8.67 -11.51
C VAL A 4 -3.58 -10.01 -11.18
N TYR A 5 -4.00 -11.10 -11.84
CA TYR A 5 -3.46 -12.44 -11.59
C TYR A 5 -2.02 -12.61 -12.06
N ILE A 6 -1.58 -11.82 -13.05
CA ILE A 6 -0.21 -11.84 -13.56
C ILE A 6 0.64 -10.68 -13.04
N ALA A 7 0.11 -9.87 -12.12
CA ALA A 7 0.87 -8.76 -11.55
C ALA A 7 1.94 -9.26 -10.57
N ASP A 8 3.06 -8.55 -10.52
CA ASP A 8 4.11 -8.80 -9.52
C ASP A 8 3.64 -8.44 -8.11
N GLU A 9 2.81 -7.39 -7.98
CA GLU A 9 2.27 -6.88 -6.72
C GLU A 9 0.88 -6.28 -6.90
N ALA A 10 0.04 -6.39 -5.87
CA ALA A 10 -1.25 -5.71 -5.77
C ALA A 10 -1.52 -5.25 -4.34
N PHE A 11 -2.23 -4.14 -4.17
CA PHE A 11 -2.61 -3.61 -2.85
C PHE A 11 -3.92 -2.81 -2.93
N PHE A 12 -4.62 -2.72 -1.80
CA PHE A 12 -5.76 -1.82 -1.62
C PHE A 12 -5.32 -0.51 -0.99
N THR A 13 -6.09 0.54 -1.27
CA THR A 13 -5.96 1.84 -0.61
C THR A 13 -7.29 2.29 -0.02
N GLY A 14 -7.28 2.88 1.18
CA GLY A 14 -8.47 3.51 1.75
C GLY A 14 -8.18 4.16 3.09
N THR A 15 -9.06 5.02 3.60
CA THR A 15 -8.82 5.70 4.89
C THR A 15 -8.68 4.71 6.05
N ALA A 16 -9.45 3.63 6.05
CA ALA A 16 -9.37 2.58 7.07
C ALA A 16 -8.38 1.47 6.72
N ALA A 17 -8.24 1.14 5.42
CA ALA A 17 -7.36 0.07 4.95
C ALA A 17 -5.91 0.54 4.69
N GLU A 18 -5.69 1.86 4.75
CA GLU A 18 -4.43 2.54 4.50
C GLU A 18 -3.81 2.10 3.17
N VAL A 19 -2.67 1.41 3.21
CA VAL A 19 -2.06 0.68 2.11
C VAL A 19 -1.95 -0.79 2.54
N THR A 20 -2.82 -1.66 2.03
CA THR A 20 -2.88 -3.07 2.44
C THR A 20 -2.46 -3.99 1.29
N PRO A 21 -1.39 -4.80 1.43
CA PRO A 21 -0.94 -5.73 0.40
C PRO A 21 -1.96 -6.87 0.15
N ILE A 22 -2.09 -7.26 -1.12
CA ILE A 22 -2.91 -8.40 -1.55
C ILE A 22 -1.97 -9.52 -1.98
N ARG A 23 -1.94 -10.61 -1.21
CA ARG A 23 -1.13 -11.81 -1.52
C ARG A 23 -1.83 -12.80 -2.46
N GLU A 24 -3.16 -12.75 -2.53
CA GLU A 24 -3.98 -13.73 -3.23
C GLU A 24 -5.34 -13.12 -3.61
N LEU A 25 -5.82 -13.41 -4.82
CA LEU A 25 -7.14 -13.03 -5.30
C LEU A 25 -7.80 -14.23 -6.00
N ASP A 26 -9.06 -14.53 -5.68
CA ASP A 26 -9.80 -15.67 -6.27
C ASP A 26 -9.03 -17.02 -6.19
N ARG A 27 -8.29 -17.24 -5.09
CA ARG A 27 -7.39 -18.40 -4.86
C ARG A 27 -6.16 -18.47 -5.78
N ILE A 28 -5.86 -17.39 -6.49
CA ILE A 28 -4.67 -17.24 -7.30
C ILE A 28 -3.68 -16.37 -6.53
N GLN A 29 -2.49 -16.92 -6.30
CA GLN A 29 -1.40 -16.20 -5.66
C GLN A 29 -0.94 -15.03 -6.56
N ILE A 30 -0.75 -13.85 -5.97
CA ILE A 30 -0.20 -12.69 -6.67
C ILE A 30 1.31 -12.64 -6.41
N GLY A 31 2.11 -12.57 -7.47
CA GLY A 31 3.57 -12.53 -7.41
C GLY A 31 4.18 -13.55 -6.43
N ALA A 32 4.96 -13.05 -5.47
CA ALA A 32 5.64 -13.85 -4.46
C ALA A 32 4.74 -14.35 -3.31
N GLY A 33 3.43 -14.09 -3.33
CA GLY A 33 2.48 -14.51 -2.28
C GLY A 33 2.69 -13.82 -0.93
N SER A 34 3.45 -12.73 -0.91
CA SER A 34 3.76 -11.92 0.28
C SER A 34 3.82 -10.44 -0.11
N ARG A 35 4.00 -9.55 0.87
CA ARG A 35 4.15 -8.11 0.62
C ARG A 35 5.39 -7.88 -0.24
N GLY A 36 5.21 -7.31 -1.43
CA GLY A 36 6.31 -6.97 -2.31
C GLY A 36 7.01 -5.64 -1.95
N PRO A 37 8.20 -5.41 -2.53
CA PRO A 37 9.05 -4.27 -2.20
C PRO A 37 8.45 -2.91 -2.59
N ILE A 38 7.62 -2.83 -3.63
CA ILE A 38 6.98 -1.56 -4.02
C ILE A 38 5.85 -1.23 -3.06
N THR A 39 5.03 -2.22 -2.71
CA THR A 39 3.95 -2.07 -1.75
C THR A 39 4.48 -1.65 -0.38
N GLU A 40 5.60 -2.24 0.06
CA GLU A 40 6.28 -1.84 1.30
C GLU A 40 6.75 -0.37 1.24
N LYS A 41 7.42 0.04 0.16
CA LYS A 41 7.87 1.44 0.01
C LYS A 41 6.71 2.43 0.08
N VAL A 42 5.61 2.14 -0.60
CA VAL A 42 4.41 2.99 -0.60
C VAL A 42 3.78 3.02 0.79
N GLN A 43 3.65 1.86 1.44
CA GLN A 43 3.09 1.74 2.79
C GLN A 43 3.93 2.52 3.81
N THR A 44 5.26 2.37 3.79
CA THR A 44 6.16 3.12 4.69
C THR A 44 6.06 4.61 4.45
N ALA A 45 6.08 5.06 3.19
CA ALA A 45 5.94 6.48 2.86
C ALA A 45 4.60 7.04 3.34
N PHE A 46 3.50 6.29 3.19
CA PHE A 46 2.19 6.67 3.69
C PHE A 46 2.23 6.87 5.22
N PHE A 47 2.77 5.90 5.97
CA PHE A 47 2.88 6.00 7.42
C PHE A 47 3.75 7.17 7.89
N ASP A 48 4.85 7.46 7.20
CA ASP A 48 5.68 8.61 7.53
C ASP A 48 4.94 9.93 7.29
N ILE A 49 4.09 10.00 6.27
CA ILE A 49 3.29 11.18 5.97
C ILE A 49 2.20 11.38 7.03
N VAL A 50 1.38 10.36 7.31
CA VAL A 50 0.25 10.51 8.25
C VAL A 50 0.70 10.69 9.71
N ASN A 51 1.90 10.22 10.06
CA ASN A 51 2.51 10.47 11.36
C ASN A 51 3.34 11.77 11.42
N GLY A 52 3.31 12.60 10.38
CA GLY A 52 4.00 13.91 10.36
C GLY A 52 5.52 13.84 10.30
N ARG A 53 6.09 12.68 9.95
CA ARG A 53 7.55 12.47 9.81
C ARG A 53 8.08 12.93 8.45
N ASN A 54 7.19 13.29 7.52
CA ASN A 54 7.55 13.78 6.21
C ASN A 54 7.19 15.28 6.04
N PRO A 55 8.17 16.21 6.10
CA PRO A 55 7.90 17.64 6.05
C PRO A 55 7.31 18.10 4.71
N LYS A 56 7.56 17.37 3.62
CA LYS A 56 7.01 17.69 2.28
C LYS A 56 5.48 17.69 2.27
N TYR A 57 4.87 16.82 3.09
CA TYR A 57 3.43 16.61 3.14
C TYR A 57 2.80 17.12 4.44
N ALA A 58 3.54 17.92 5.22
CA ALA A 58 3.03 18.47 6.49
C ALA A 58 1.71 19.26 6.31
N HIS A 59 1.50 19.86 5.13
CA HIS A 59 0.28 20.59 4.77
C HIS A 59 -0.98 19.70 4.66
N TRP A 60 -0.86 18.37 4.68
CA TRP A 60 -1.99 17.44 4.74
C TRP A 60 -2.49 17.20 6.16
N LEU A 61 -1.72 17.58 7.17
CA LEU A 61 -2.05 17.35 8.58
C LEU A 61 -2.61 18.62 9.21
N THR A 62 -3.79 18.48 9.81
CA THR A 62 -4.37 19.53 10.67
C THR A 62 -4.11 19.15 12.12
N ASN A 63 -3.29 19.96 12.81
CA ASN A 63 -3.13 19.83 14.26
C ASN A 63 -4.42 20.29 14.95
N VAL A 64 -4.96 19.46 15.84
CA VAL A 64 -6.18 19.71 16.61
C VAL A 64 -5.90 19.79 18.10
#